data_AF-A0A2C6A327-F1
#
_entry.id   AF-A0A2C6A327-F1
#
_cell.length_a   1.000
_cell.length_b   1.000
_cell.length_c   1.000
_cell.angle_alpha   90.00
_cell.angle_beta   90.00
_cell.angle_gamma   90.00
#
_symmetry.space_group_name_H-M   'P 1'
#
loop_
_entity.id
_entity.type
_entity.pdbx_description
1 polymer ?
#
loop_
_entity_poly.entity_id
_entity_poly.type
_entity_poly.pdbx_seq_one_letter_code
_entity_poly.pdbx_strand_id
1 'polypeptide(L)'
;MRGGIGSLFEGDDEGDAVPASTATFGISAGPTDTDDAPAMHLGRIVSTIFITMDPHDFISRGPFPIARAWISARLDLAEADCEQRLEVAREQEVAEAAVQSFDRGHDGNYHDVNGDDGDNEGLSEEDDGDDSDDYDDDDDDCMEDPENLEYSLLVITKLKAQLDNFFPLDGPTPEPTIIVHDELNRHNILVDEKGALAAVVDWEGISAIPLFMACHYPSFIQSDELDEEPDRSKFHDEPYYWEKMEEYELAQLRKVFRAEMQRLEPAWVEVMQSEESERKLDFDTVLTKCFNPLSTAGLMAWLDDLESGDAGMMSLEQRLADI
;
A
#
# COMPACT_ATOMS: atom_id res chain seq x y z
N MET A 1 -10.66 -18.01 23.18
CA MET A 1 -10.77 -17.09 22.03
C MET A 1 -11.38 -17.86 20.87
N ARG A 2 -12.68 -17.65 20.62
CA ARG A 2 -13.41 -18.17 19.45
C ARG A 2 -14.27 -17.00 18.97
N GLY A 3 -13.78 -16.29 17.97
CA GLY A 3 -14.52 -15.27 17.24
C GLY A 3 -14.30 -15.57 15.76
N GLY A 4 -15.07 -16.50 15.22
CA GLY A 4 -15.14 -16.73 13.78
C GLY A 4 -16.10 -15.72 13.14
N ILE A 5 -15.99 -15.57 11.82
CA ILE A 5 -16.64 -14.63 10.88
C ILE A 5 -18.19 -14.56 10.95
N GLY A 6 -18.84 -15.20 11.92
CA GLY A 6 -20.30 -15.26 12.08
C GLY A 6 -21.02 -14.00 12.59
N SER A 7 -20.50 -12.79 12.36
CA SER A 7 -21.11 -11.53 12.82
C SER A 7 -21.37 -10.49 11.71
N LEU A 8 -21.20 -10.85 10.43
CA LEU A 8 -21.39 -9.93 9.30
C LEU A 8 -22.79 -9.99 8.65
N PHE A 9 -23.70 -10.81 9.18
CA PHE A 9 -25.02 -11.03 8.61
C PHE A 9 -26.10 -10.49 9.56
N GLU A 10 -26.77 -9.41 9.17
CA GLU A 10 -28.03 -8.97 9.79
C GLU A 10 -29.20 -9.59 9.01
N GLY A 11 -30.16 -10.14 9.73
CA GLY A 11 -31.42 -10.60 9.16
C GLY A 11 -32.53 -9.70 9.67
N ASP A 12 -33.26 -9.08 8.75
CA ASP A 12 -34.54 -8.45 9.05
C ASP A 12 -35.60 -8.90 8.05
N ASP A 13 -36.78 -9.16 8.62
CA ASP A 13 -37.99 -9.71 8.02
C ASP A 13 -38.90 -8.56 7.50
N GLU A 14 -39.80 -8.93 6.58
CA GLU A 14 -40.96 -8.18 6.03
C GLU A 14 -40.76 -7.13 4.88
N GLY A 15 -41.14 -7.53 3.66
CA GLY A 15 -42.36 -7.01 3.01
C GLY A 15 -42.30 -5.90 1.95
N ASP A 16 -42.33 -6.30 0.66
CA ASP A 16 -42.88 -5.67 -0.56
C ASP A 16 -42.77 -4.14 -0.84
N ALA A 17 -42.01 -3.78 -1.90
CA ALA A 17 -42.52 -3.24 -3.18
C ALA A 17 -41.40 -2.61 -4.07
N VAL A 18 -41.35 -3.01 -5.34
CA VAL A 18 -40.50 -2.49 -6.46
C VAL A 18 -41.20 -1.24 -7.04
N PRO A 19 -40.53 -0.11 -7.47
CA PRO A 19 -39.53 -0.15 -8.55
C PRO A 19 -38.42 0.92 -8.59
N ALA A 20 -37.24 0.53 -9.09
CA ALA A 20 -36.53 1.12 -10.24
C ALA A 20 -35.13 0.52 -10.36
N SER A 21 -34.74 0.18 -11.58
CA SER A 21 -33.48 -0.47 -11.98
C SER A 21 -32.23 0.15 -11.37
N THR A 22 -31.63 -0.52 -10.39
CA THR A 22 -30.23 -0.37 -9.98
C THR A 22 -29.45 -1.56 -10.53
N ALA A 23 -28.33 -1.27 -11.20
CA ALA A 23 -27.39 -2.28 -11.69
C ALA A 23 -26.96 -3.15 -10.50
N THR A 24 -27.42 -4.39 -10.49
CA THR A 24 -27.04 -5.37 -9.48
C THR A 24 -25.80 -6.07 -10.02
N PHE A 25 -24.67 -5.96 -9.33
CA PHE A 25 -23.52 -6.86 -9.53
C PHE A 25 -23.97 -8.26 -9.11
N GLY A 26 -24.60 -8.97 -10.05
CA GLY A 26 -25.08 -10.32 -9.87
C GLY A 26 -24.02 -11.29 -10.31
N ILE A 27 -23.39 -11.98 -9.36
CA ILE A 27 -22.59 -13.18 -9.66
C ILE A 27 -23.56 -14.18 -10.30
N SER A 28 -23.46 -14.34 -11.63
CA SER A 28 -24.18 -15.39 -12.36
C SER A 28 -23.54 -16.74 -12.03
N ALA A 29 -23.91 -17.33 -10.90
CA ALA A 29 -23.69 -18.74 -10.66
C ALA A 29 -24.46 -19.55 -11.72
N GLY A 30 -23.77 -20.47 -12.39
CA GLY A 30 -24.39 -21.43 -13.30
C GLY A 30 -25.50 -22.25 -12.62
N PRO A 31 -26.29 -23.01 -13.39
CA PRO A 31 -27.57 -23.54 -12.94
C PRO A 31 -27.38 -24.69 -11.96
N THR A 32 -27.45 -24.39 -10.67
CA THR A 32 -27.79 -25.37 -9.64
C THR A 32 -28.90 -24.82 -8.76
N ASP A 33 -30.08 -25.40 -8.95
CA ASP A 33 -31.25 -25.32 -8.06
C ASP A 33 -30.85 -25.24 -6.59
N THR A 34 -31.16 -24.12 -5.93
CA THR A 34 -31.75 -24.06 -4.56
C THR A 34 -32.32 -22.66 -4.36
N ASP A 35 -33.58 -22.50 -4.72
CA ASP A 35 -34.39 -21.26 -4.71
C ASP A 35 -34.86 -20.84 -3.30
N ASP A 36 -34.01 -21.02 -2.28
CA ASP A 36 -34.34 -20.68 -0.87
C ASP A 36 -33.11 -20.35 -0.01
N ALA A 37 -31.92 -20.20 -0.63
CA ALA A 37 -30.79 -19.62 0.08
C ALA A 37 -31.02 -18.11 0.20
N PRO A 38 -31.01 -17.52 1.41
CA PRO A 38 -31.11 -16.07 1.55
C PRO A 38 -29.99 -15.45 0.72
N ALA A 39 -30.34 -14.52 -0.16
CA ALA A 39 -29.39 -13.79 -0.97
C ALA A 39 -28.33 -13.19 -0.03
N MET A 40 -27.09 -13.65 -0.16
CA MET A 40 -25.99 -13.13 0.65
C MET A 40 -25.66 -11.73 0.16
N HIS A 41 -26.02 -10.72 0.95
CA HIS A 41 -25.71 -9.34 0.64
C HIS A 41 -24.45 -8.92 1.40
N LEU A 42 -23.34 -8.79 0.68
CA LEU A 42 -22.15 -8.10 1.18
C LEU A 42 -22.49 -6.60 1.19
N GLY A 43 -22.51 -6.00 2.37
CA GLY A 43 -22.92 -4.60 2.52
C GLY A 43 -22.11 -3.85 3.57
N ARG A 44 -20.94 -4.36 3.97
CA ARG A 44 -20.05 -3.59 4.83
C ARG A 44 -18.62 -3.79 4.41
N ILE A 45 -17.83 -2.73 4.57
CA ILE A 45 -16.42 -2.68 4.24
C ILE A 45 -15.63 -3.21 5.45
N VAL A 46 -14.75 -4.16 5.21
CA VAL A 46 -13.80 -4.69 6.18
C VAL A 46 -12.46 -4.80 5.47
N SER A 47 -11.40 -4.29 6.08
CA SER A 47 -10.08 -4.28 5.47
C SER A 47 -9.04 -4.83 6.42
N THR A 48 -8.15 -5.67 5.89
CA THR A 48 -7.06 -6.33 6.60
C THR A 48 -6.06 -5.37 7.23
N ILE A 49 -5.91 -4.16 6.70
CA ILE A 49 -5.04 -3.12 7.27
C ILE A 49 -5.35 -2.83 8.75
N PHE A 50 -6.62 -2.94 9.16
CA PHE A 50 -7.03 -2.70 10.55
C PHE A 50 -6.82 -3.93 11.46
N ILE A 51 -6.51 -5.08 10.88
CA ILE A 51 -6.29 -6.34 11.59
C ILE A 51 -4.80 -6.55 11.87
N THR A 52 -3.94 -6.18 10.91
CA THR A 52 -2.49 -6.43 10.96
C THR A 52 -1.71 -5.33 11.67
N MET A 53 -2.24 -4.10 11.72
CA MET A 53 -1.56 -2.98 12.37
C MET A 53 -1.74 -2.95 13.90
N ASP A 54 -0.79 -2.31 14.57
CA ASP A 54 -0.77 -2.18 16.01
C ASP A 54 -2.05 -1.52 16.53
N PRO A 55 -2.55 -1.99 17.67
CA PRO A 55 -3.87 -1.59 18.09
C PRO A 55 -3.90 -0.16 18.66
N HIS A 56 -4.37 0.79 17.86
CA HIS A 56 -4.86 2.07 18.38
C HIS A 56 -6.30 1.93 18.85
N ASP A 57 -6.54 2.08 20.15
CA ASP A 57 -7.84 1.85 20.80
C ASP A 57 -8.95 2.83 20.35
N PHE A 58 -8.57 4.00 19.82
CA PHE A 58 -9.51 5.05 19.44
C PHE A 58 -9.95 4.99 17.97
N ILE A 59 -9.30 4.15 17.15
CA ILE A 59 -9.56 4.07 15.70
C ILE A 59 -10.61 3.00 15.43
N SER A 60 -11.68 3.39 14.73
CA SER A 60 -12.68 2.43 14.27
C SER A 60 -12.06 1.46 13.26
N ARG A 61 -12.33 0.17 13.43
CA ARG A 61 -11.82 -0.90 12.55
C ARG A 61 -12.92 -1.49 11.65
N GLY A 62 -14.03 -0.78 11.57
CA GLY A 62 -15.22 -1.22 10.88
C GLY A 62 -16.04 -2.23 11.69
N PRO A 63 -16.94 -2.98 11.02
CA PRO A 63 -17.22 -2.90 9.59
C PRO A 63 -17.81 -1.52 9.20
N PHE A 64 -17.36 -0.92 8.10
CA PHE A 64 -17.77 0.43 7.69
C PHE A 64 -18.92 0.39 6.69
N PRO A 65 -19.90 1.31 6.78
CA PRO A 65 -21.05 1.30 5.88
C PRO A 65 -20.79 1.94 4.50
N ILE A 66 -19.79 2.82 4.39
CA ILE A 66 -19.47 3.59 3.18
C ILE A 66 -17.95 3.86 3.11
N ALA A 67 -17.43 4.07 1.90
CA ALA A 67 -16.02 4.33 1.62
C ALA A 67 -15.49 5.54 2.39
N ARG A 68 -16.29 6.60 2.56
CA ARG A 68 -15.90 7.79 3.34
C ARG A 68 -15.49 7.43 4.77
N ALA A 69 -16.27 6.59 5.45
CA ALA A 69 -15.99 6.18 6.83
C ALA A 69 -14.74 5.28 6.88
N TRP A 70 -14.59 4.39 5.89
CA TRP A 70 -13.43 3.52 5.76
C TRP A 70 -12.13 4.30 5.49
N ILE A 71 -12.13 5.23 4.54
CA ILE A 71 -10.97 6.08 4.22
C ILE A 71 -10.63 7.02 5.37
N SER A 72 -11.64 7.60 6.04
CA SER A 72 -11.41 8.42 7.24
C SER A 72 -10.66 7.64 8.33
N ALA A 73 -11.07 6.40 8.60
CA ALA A 73 -10.39 5.55 9.57
C ALA A 73 -8.96 5.18 9.13
N ARG A 74 -8.71 5.00 7.83
CA ARG A 74 -7.35 4.78 7.31
C ARG A 74 -6.46 6.02 7.47
N LEU A 75 -7.01 7.22 7.29
CA LEU A 75 -6.29 8.48 7.54
C LEU A 75 -5.97 8.66 9.02
N ASP A 76 -6.91 8.34 9.91
CA ASP A 76 -6.66 8.38 11.35
C ASP A 76 -5.57 7.37 11.77
N LEU A 77 -5.55 6.20 11.11
CA LEU A 77 -4.52 5.18 11.33
C LEU A 77 -3.14 5.64 10.85
N ALA A 78 -3.06 6.20 9.64
CA ALA A 78 -1.83 6.74 9.10
C ALA A 78 -1.30 7.93 9.93
N GLU A 79 -2.18 8.81 10.41
CA GLU A 79 -1.79 9.92 11.29
C GLU A 79 -1.21 9.40 12.61
N ALA A 80 -1.88 8.45 13.26
CA ALA A 80 -1.43 7.90 14.54
C ALA A 80 -0.08 7.18 14.42
N ASP A 81 0.11 6.39 13.35
CA ASP A 81 1.39 5.73 13.04
C ASP A 81 2.50 6.77 12.83
N CYS A 82 2.22 7.80 12.04
CA CYS A 82 3.17 8.86 11.74
C CYS A 82 3.58 9.66 12.98
N GLU A 83 2.62 10.05 13.81
CA GLU A 83 2.89 10.76 15.08
C GLU A 83 3.75 9.94 16.02
N GLN A 84 3.48 8.64 16.13
CA GLN A 84 4.27 7.73 16.96
C GLN A 84 5.72 7.61 16.46
N ARG A 85 5.90 7.44 15.15
CA ARG A 85 7.23 7.36 14.52
C ARG A 85 8.01 8.66 14.67
N LEU A 86 7.34 9.81 14.56
CA LEU A 86 7.95 11.12 14.71
C LEU A 86 8.44 11.38 16.14
N GLU A 87 7.69 10.93 17.14
CA GLU A 87 8.13 11.02 18.54
C GLU A 87 9.40 10.21 18.77
N VAL A 88 9.43 8.96 18.29
CA VAL A 88 10.61 8.08 18.40
C VAL A 88 11.83 8.70 17.71
N ALA A 89 11.67 9.20 16.48
CA ALA A 89 12.76 9.80 15.73
C ALA A 89 13.36 11.04 16.45
N ARG A 90 12.50 11.89 17.04
CA ARG A 90 12.94 13.07 17.82
C ARG A 90 13.65 12.68 19.11
N GLU A 91 13.19 11.65 19.81
CA GLU A 91 13.85 11.15 21.01
C GLU A 91 15.27 10.64 20.69
N GLN A 92 15.42 9.94 19.56
CA GLN A 92 16.71 9.44 19.11
C GLN A 92 17.66 10.57 18.69
N GLU A 93 17.20 11.60 17.94
CA GLU A 93 18.03 12.78 17.62
C GLU A 93 18.60 13.45 18.88
N VAL A 94 17.79 13.57 19.93
CA VAL A 94 18.22 14.14 21.21
C VAL A 94 19.26 13.24 21.89
N ALA A 95 19.07 11.93 21.84
CA ALA A 95 20.01 10.95 22.39
C ALA A 95 21.36 11.00 21.66
N GLU A 96 21.35 11.01 20.32
CA GLU A 96 22.56 11.11 19.49
C GLU A 96 23.32 12.42 19.74
N ALA A 97 22.61 13.56 19.78
CA ALA A 97 23.21 14.85 20.07
C ALA A 97 23.88 14.86 21.47
N ALA A 98 23.30 14.16 22.45
CA ALA A 98 23.89 14.00 23.78
C ALA A 98 25.16 13.15 23.75
N VAL A 99 25.17 12.04 23.00
CA VAL A 99 26.36 11.17 22.84
C VAL A 99 27.51 11.91 22.14
N GLN A 100 27.23 12.60 21.03
CA GLN A 100 28.24 13.40 20.31
C GLN A 100 28.85 14.52 21.17
N SER A 101 28.09 15.04 22.14
CA SER A 101 28.58 16.06 23.08
C SER A 101 29.55 15.51 24.13
N PHE A 102 29.46 14.20 24.44
CA PHE A 102 30.32 13.54 25.42
C PHE A 102 31.69 13.18 24.84
N ASP A 103 31.75 12.81 23.57
CA ASP A 103 32.99 12.32 22.92
C ASP A 103 33.98 13.44 22.56
N ARG A 104 33.48 14.66 22.28
CA ARG A 104 34.33 15.87 22.09
C ARG A 104 35.06 16.32 23.36
N GLY A 105 34.84 15.68 24.50
CA GLY A 105 35.49 15.98 25.78
C GLY A 105 36.82 15.24 26.02
N HIS A 106 37.23 14.29 25.17
CA HIS A 106 38.38 13.41 25.44
C HIS A 106 39.63 13.64 24.59
N ASP A 107 39.74 14.76 23.86
CA ASP A 107 40.98 15.16 23.15
C ASP A 107 41.87 16.10 23.97
N GLY A 108 41.97 15.83 25.27
CA GLY A 108 42.74 16.64 26.20
C GLY A 108 43.76 15.80 26.96
N ASN A 109 45.02 15.87 26.51
CA ASN A 109 46.23 15.70 27.32
C ASN A 109 46.97 14.34 27.24
N TYR A 110 47.48 13.97 26.06
CA TYR A 110 48.73 13.19 26.01
C TYR A 110 49.90 14.13 26.33
N HIS A 111 50.25 14.21 27.61
CA HIS A 111 51.50 14.80 28.06
C HIS A 111 52.68 13.98 27.52
N ASP A 112 53.47 14.66 26.70
CA ASP A 112 54.88 14.42 26.45
C ASP A 112 55.63 14.13 27.77
N VAL A 113 56.09 12.89 27.95
CA VAL A 113 57.13 12.54 28.92
C VAL A 113 58.16 11.67 28.24
N ASN A 114 59.28 12.31 27.87
CA ASN A 114 60.55 11.69 27.56
C ASN A 114 60.93 10.63 28.61
N GLY A 115 61.32 9.44 28.16
CA GLY A 115 61.86 8.35 28.96
C GLY A 115 62.87 7.55 28.15
N ASP A 116 64.13 7.81 28.45
CA ASP A 116 65.37 7.22 27.96
C ASP A 116 65.55 5.76 28.44
N ASP A 117 66.49 5.07 27.77
CA ASP A 117 67.15 3.80 28.11
C ASP A 117 66.45 2.44 27.84
N GLY A 118 67.13 1.62 27.02
CA GLY A 118 67.44 0.25 27.43
C GLY A 118 67.20 -0.86 26.42
N ASP A 119 68.30 -1.35 25.84
CA ASP A 119 68.41 -2.59 25.08
C ASP A 119 67.74 -3.80 25.78
N ASN A 120 66.95 -4.58 25.05
CA ASN A 120 66.84 -6.03 25.29
C ASN A 120 66.37 -6.79 24.04
N GLU A 121 67.28 -7.59 23.49
CA GLU A 121 66.96 -8.64 22.52
C GLU A 121 66.32 -9.84 23.23
N GLY A 122 65.27 -10.42 22.66
CA GLY A 122 64.77 -11.71 23.15
C GLY A 122 63.35 -12.08 22.73
N LEU A 123 63.26 -12.69 21.54
CA LEU A 123 62.50 -13.90 21.21
C LEU A 123 61.03 -14.08 21.65
N SER A 124 60.22 -14.45 20.65
CA SER A 124 58.92 -15.18 20.70
C SER A 124 57.75 -14.34 21.26
N GLU A 125 56.53 -14.38 20.73
CA GLU A 125 55.77 -15.43 20.08
C GLU A 125 54.86 -14.82 18.99
N GLU A 126 54.38 -15.69 18.11
CA GLU A 126 53.38 -15.44 17.09
C GLU A 126 52.09 -14.96 17.78
N ASP A 127 51.75 -13.68 17.60
CA ASP A 127 50.48 -13.09 18.00
C ASP A 127 49.56 -13.21 16.79
N ASP A 128 48.68 -14.21 16.86
CA ASP A 128 47.64 -14.47 15.88
C ASP A 128 46.82 -13.18 15.72
N GLY A 129 46.89 -12.61 14.51
CA GLY A 129 46.06 -11.49 14.12
C GLY A 129 44.61 -11.84 14.41
N ASP A 130 44.09 -11.20 15.44
CA ASP A 130 42.67 -11.06 15.71
C ASP A 130 42.08 -10.34 14.51
N ASP A 131 41.68 -11.12 13.50
CA ASP A 131 40.72 -10.74 12.46
C ASP A 131 39.38 -10.47 13.17
N SER A 132 39.35 -9.40 13.95
CA SER A 132 38.16 -8.60 14.21
C SER A 132 37.89 -7.83 12.92
N ASP A 133 37.62 -8.58 11.84
CA ASP A 133 36.94 -8.04 10.69
C ASP A 133 35.65 -7.45 11.24
N ASP A 134 35.58 -6.14 11.09
CA ASP A 134 34.45 -5.26 11.29
C ASP A 134 33.16 -6.04 11.43
N TYR A 135 32.51 -5.88 12.58
CA TYR A 135 31.07 -5.89 12.56
C TYR A 135 30.69 -4.90 11.46
N ASP A 136 30.26 -5.43 10.32
CA ASP A 136 29.31 -4.78 9.44
C ASP A 136 28.11 -4.48 10.34
N ASP A 137 28.24 -3.40 11.10
CA ASP A 137 27.17 -2.63 11.74
C ASP A 137 26.48 -1.90 10.57
N ASP A 138 26.01 -2.70 9.62
CA ASP A 138 24.98 -2.38 8.63
C ASP A 138 23.61 -2.40 9.34
N ASP A 139 23.56 -2.26 10.68
CA ASP A 139 22.51 -1.47 11.33
C ASP A 139 22.80 0.02 11.01
N ASP A 140 22.76 0.34 9.71
CA ASP A 140 22.32 1.65 9.24
C ASP A 140 20.86 1.72 9.71
N ASP A 141 20.69 2.02 11.01
CA ASP A 141 19.43 2.29 11.64
C ASP A 141 18.72 3.22 10.66
N CYS A 142 17.64 2.70 10.06
CA CYS A 142 16.81 3.40 9.08
C CYS A 142 16.04 4.57 9.73
N MET A 143 16.72 5.31 10.60
CA MET A 143 16.32 6.52 11.30
C MET A 143 15.49 7.34 10.35
N GLU A 144 14.19 7.32 10.64
CA GLU A 144 13.26 8.07 9.85
C GLU A 144 13.52 9.55 10.13
N ASP A 145 13.93 10.26 9.10
CA ASP A 145 14.13 11.71 9.17
C ASP A 145 12.83 12.39 9.67
N PRO A 146 12.88 13.07 10.84
CA PRO A 146 11.72 13.78 11.38
C PRO A 146 11.10 14.75 10.39
N GLU A 147 11.90 15.38 9.51
CA GLU A 147 11.38 16.28 8.49
C GLU A 147 10.46 15.53 7.52
N ASN A 148 10.83 14.32 7.09
CA ASN A 148 10.01 13.48 6.20
C ASN A 148 8.68 13.06 6.85
N LEU A 149 8.70 12.78 8.15
CA LEU A 149 7.49 12.46 8.92
C LEU A 149 6.59 13.68 9.10
N GLU A 150 7.16 14.86 9.35
CA GLU A 150 6.40 16.12 9.39
C GLU A 150 5.73 16.41 8.04
N TYR A 151 6.41 16.15 6.92
CA TYR A 151 5.79 16.23 5.59
C TYR A 151 4.66 15.23 5.41
N SER A 152 4.84 13.99 5.87
CA SER A 152 3.80 12.94 5.80
C SER A 152 2.54 13.38 6.57
N LEU A 153 2.68 13.94 7.78
CA LEU A 153 1.58 14.51 8.55
C LEU A 153 0.88 15.67 7.82
N LEU A 154 1.64 16.54 7.15
CA LEU A 154 1.07 17.63 6.36
C LEU A 154 0.24 17.09 5.18
N VAL A 155 0.74 16.07 4.47
CA VAL A 155 0.01 15.37 3.40
C VAL A 155 -1.29 14.76 3.94
N ILE A 156 -1.23 14.03 5.05
CA ILE A 156 -2.41 13.42 5.69
C ILE A 156 -3.43 14.48 6.09
N THR A 157 -2.97 15.60 6.66
CA THR A 157 -3.83 16.73 7.04
C THR A 157 -4.57 17.32 5.82
N LYS A 158 -3.85 17.52 4.71
CA LYS A 158 -4.43 17.99 3.45
C LYS A 158 -5.45 16.99 2.88
N LEU A 159 -5.15 15.68 2.91
CA LEU A 159 -6.09 14.64 2.50
C LEU A 159 -7.37 14.64 3.34
N LYS A 160 -7.26 14.76 4.68
CA LYS A 160 -8.43 14.86 5.57
C LYS A 160 -9.33 16.05 5.21
N ALA A 161 -8.75 17.19 4.85
CA ALA A 161 -9.52 18.36 4.42
C ALA A 161 -10.26 18.15 3.09
N GLN A 162 -9.81 17.20 2.27
CA GLN A 162 -10.39 16.88 0.96
C GLN A 162 -11.38 15.70 1.00
N LEU A 163 -11.63 15.08 2.16
CA LEU A 163 -12.51 13.92 2.28
C LEU A 163 -13.90 14.14 1.66
N ASP A 164 -14.53 15.27 1.93
CA ASP A 164 -15.89 15.55 1.42
C ASP A 164 -15.90 15.86 -0.09
N ASN A 165 -14.75 16.19 -0.70
CA ASN A 165 -14.60 16.42 -2.14
C ASN A 165 -14.46 15.10 -2.93
N PHE A 166 -13.82 14.08 -2.35
CA PHE A 166 -13.60 12.78 -3.00
C PHE A 166 -14.63 11.73 -2.60
N PHE A 167 -15.11 11.81 -1.36
CA PHE A 167 -16.04 10.84 -0.76
C PHE A 167 -17.22 11.57 -0.15
N PRO A 168 -18.08 12.20 -0.98
CA PRO A 168 -19.22 12.93 -0.47
C PRO A 168 -20.23 11.95 0.16
N LEU A 169 -21.07 12.45 1.07
CA LEU A 169 -22.02 11.63 1.85
C LEU A 169 -23.28 11.23 1.08
N ASP A 170 -23.41 11.65 -0.18
CA ASP A 170 -24.48 11.26 -1.07
C ASP A 170 -24.16 9.93 -1.74
N GLY A 171 -24.87 8.89 -1.34
CA GLY A 171 -24.67 7.57 -1.91
C GLY A 171 -25.54 6.50 -1.26
N PRO A 172 -25.55 5.29 -1.84
CA PRO A 172 -26.17 4.15 -1.21
C PRO A 172 -25.52 3.90 0.16
N THR A 173 -26.36 3.65 1.16
CA THR A 173 -25.92 3.23 2.50
C THR A 173 -26.68 1.95 2.87
N PRO A 174 -26.02 0.79 2.97
CA PRO A 174 -24.58 0.62 2.74
C PRO A 174 -24.15 0.73 1.27
N GLU A 175 -22.89 1.13 1.06
CA GLU A 175 -22.27 1.13 -0.26
C GLU A 175 -22.02 -0.32 -0.75
N PRO A 176 -22.20 -0.62 -2.05
CA PRO A 176 -21.83 -1.91 -2.61
C PRO A 176 -20.35 -2.24 -2.38
N THR A 177 -20.09 -3.45 -1.89
CA THR A 177 -18.73 -3.95 -1.66
C THR A 177 -18.49 -5.27 -2.39
N ILE A 178 -17.22 -5.59 -2.59
CA ILE A 178 -16.77 -6.83 -3.20
C ILE A 178 -15.66 -7.45 -2.36
N ILE A 179 -15.66 -8.78 -2.29
CA ILE A 179 -14.59 -9.53 -1.66
C ILE A 179 -13.38 -9.48 -2.58
N VAL A 180 -12.25 -9.03 -2.05
CA VAL A 180 -10.97 -9.09 -2.73
C VAL A 180 -10.04 -10.03 -1.98
N HIS A 181 -9.22 -10.73 -2.76
CA HIS A 181 -8.14 -11.54 -2.25
C HIS A 181 -6.88 -10.66 -2.25
N ASP A 182 -6.55 -10.09 -1.09
CA ASP A 182 -5.47 -9.09 -0.96
C ASP A 182 -4.12 -9.65 -1.46
N GLU A 183 -3.88 -10.95 -1.27
CA GLU A 183 -2.65 -11.66 -1.70
C GLU A 183 -2.83 -12.52 -2.96
N LEU A 184 -3.65 -12.08 -3.92
CA LEU A 184 -3.89 -12.87 -5.13
C LEU A 184 -2.64 -12.85 -6.02
N ASN A 185 -1.85 -13.91 -5.97
CA ASN A 185 -0.66 -14.07 -6.81
C ASN A 185 -0.60 -15.48 -7.44
N ARG A 186 0.38 -15.71 -8.31
CA ARG A 186 0.54 -16.97 -9.08
C ARG A 186 0.68 -18.22 -8.21
N HIS A 187 1.08 -18.09 -6.94
CA HIS A 187 1.20 -19.22 -6.00
C HIS A 187 -0.14 -19.60 -5.36
N ASN A 188 -1.11 -18.69 -5.35
CA ASN A 188 -2.44 -18.88 -4.79
C ASN A 188 -3.49 -19.32 -5.83
N ILE A 189 -3.06 -19.53 -7.08
CA ILE A 189 -3.90 -19.97 -8.19
C ILE A 189 -3.47 -21.38 -8.62
N LEU A 190 -4.37 -22.35 -8.48
CA LEU A 190 -4.15 -23.73 -8.92
C LEU A 190 -4.83 -23.96 -10.27
N VAL A 191 -4.10 -24.56 -11.20
CA VAL A 191 -4.59 -24.95 -12.53
C VAL A 191 -4.46 -26.46 -12.73
N ASP A 192 -5.35 -27.05 -13.52
CA ASP A 192 -5.28 -28.46 -13.88
C ASP A 192 -4.25 -28.74 -14.99
N GLU A 193 -4.08 -30.02 -15.37
CA GLU A 193 -3.15 -30.44 -16.43
C GLU A 193 -3.44 -29.82 -17.81
N LYS A 194 -4.62 -29.23 -18.01
CA LYS A 194 -5.05 -28.58 -19.25
C LYS A 194 -4.93 -27.06 -19.17
N GLY A 195 -4.49 -26.51 -18.03
CA GLY A 195 -4.39 -25.08 -17.78
C GLY A 195 -5.73 -24.43 -17.40
N ALA A 196 -6.76 -25.21 -17.05
CA ALA A 196 -8.02 -24.65 -16.54
C ALA A 196 -7.91 -24.32 -15.04
N LEU A 197 -8.52 -23.23 -14.59
CA LEU A 197 -8.58 -22.84 -13.18
C LEU A 197 -9.23 -23.96 -12.35
N ALA A 198 -8.48 -24.52 -11.40
CA ALA A 198 -8.92 -25.60 -10.54
C ALA A 198 -9.33 -25.09 -9.16
N ALA A 199 -8.56 -24.15 -8.58
CA ALA A 199 -8.88 -23.53 -7.31
C ALA A 199 -8.14 -22.20 -7.12
N VAL A 200 -8.71 -21.33 -6.30
CA VAL A 200 -8.00 -20.22 -5.64
C VAL A 200 -7.90 -20.59 -4.17
N VAL A 201 -6.69 -20.56 -3.62
CA VAL A 201 -6.41 -20.93 -2.22
C VAL A 201 -6.00 -19.69 -1.43
N ASP A 202 -5.75 -19.86 -0.13
CA ASP A 202 -5.21 -18.81 0.75
C ASP A 202 -6.17 -17.64 1.04
N TRP A 203 -7.44 -17.97 1.30
CA TRP A 203 -8.50 -17.01 1.66
C TRP A 203 -8.40 -16.48 3.10
N GLU A 204 -7.25 -16.60 3.76
CA GLU A 204 -7.04 -15.93 5.05
C GLU A 204 -6.72 -14.46 4.83
N GLY A 205 -7.24 -13.57 5.69
CA GLY A 205 -7.03 -12.14 5.51
C GLY A 205 -7.60 -11.61 4.19
N ILE A 206 -8.88 -11.89 3.90
CA ILE A 206 -9.58 -11.23 2.79
C ILE A 206 -10.26 -9.93 3.24
N SER A 207 -10.27 -8.96 2.35
CA SER A 207 -10.99 -7.70 2.54
C SER A 207 -12.32 -7.71 1.77
N ALA A 208 -13.30 -7.00 2.31
CA ALA A 208 -14.49 -6.58 1.59
C ALA A 208 -14.37 -5.06 1.39
N ILE A 209 -14.12 -4.61 0.17
CA ILE A 209 -13.79 -3.20 -0.12
C ILE A 209 -14.80 -2.56 -1.08
N PRO A 210 -14.85 -1.21 -1.16
CA PRO A 210 -15.67 -0.51 -2.14
C PRO A 210 -15.35 -0.90 -3.58
N LEU A 211 -16.35 -0.81 -4.46
CA LEU A 211 -16.20 -1.17 -5.87
C LEU A 211 -15.07 -0.41 -6.58
N PHE A 212 -14.95 0.91 -6.36
CA PHE A 212 -13.91 1.70 -7.02
C PHE A 212 -12.50 1.18 -6.70
N MET A 213 -12.29 0.66 -5.48
CA MET A 213 -11.01 0.14 -5.05
C MET A 213 -10.76 -1.25 -5.64
N ALA A 214 -11.79 -2.09 -5.76
CA ALA A 214 -11.64 -3.42 -6.32
C ALA A 214 -11.63 -3.49 -7.86
N CYS A 215 -12.13 -2.45 -8.52
CA CYS A 215 -12.19 -2.37 -9.99
C CYS A 215 -10.88 -1.85 -10.59
N HIS A 216 -9.79 -2.52 -10.23
CA HIS A 216 -8.43 -2.25 -10.72
C HIS A 216 -7.78 -3.55 -11.21
N TYR A 217 -6.66 -3.44 -11.92
CA TYR A 217 -5.88 -4.64 -12.26
C TYR A 217 -5.39 -5.36 -11.01
N PRO A 218 -5.44 -6.70 -10.97
CA PRO A 218 -4.70 -7.48 -9.97
C PRO A 218 -3.22 -7.08 -9.97
N SER A 219 -2.61 -7.04 -8.79
CA SER A 219 -1.22 -6.59 -8.58
C SER A 219 -0.22 -7.30 -9.49
N PHE A 220 -0.38 -8.62 -9.70
CA PHE A 220 0.51 -9.41 -10.55
C PHE A 220 0.42 -9.11 -12.06
N ILE A 221 -0.54 -8.28 -12.50
CA ILE A 221 -0.60 -7.75 -13.87
C ILE A 221 -0.60 -6.22 -13.91
N GLN A 222 -0.25 -5.56 -12.81
CA GLN A 222 -0.07 -4.11 -12.76
C GLN A 222 1.35 -3.79 -13.27
N SER A 223 1.45 -3.07 -14.38
CA SER A 223 2.72 -2.68 -15.00
C SER A 223 2.56 -1.41 -15.82
N ASP A 224 3.67 -0.83 -16.28
CA ASP A 224 3.65 0.26 -17.26
C ASP A 224 3.09 -0.19 -18.61
N GLU A 225 2.40 0.71 -19.31
CA GLU A 225 1.87 0.45 -20.66
C GLU A 225 2.99 0.43 -21.71
N LEU A 226 3.53 -0.76 -21.96
CA LEU A 226 4.43 -1.04 -23.09
C LEU A 226 3.66 -1.66 -24.26
N ASP A 227 3.30 -0.82 -25.22
CA ASP A 227 2.58 -1.26 -26.43
C ASP A 227 3.49 -1.92 -27.47
N GLU A 228 4.76 -1.52 -27.52
CA GLU A 228 5.74 -2.00 -28.49
C GLU A 228 6.66 -3.04 -27.86
N GLU A 229 6.91 -4.13 -28.60
CA GLU A 229 7.85 -5.16 -28.18
C GLU A 229 9.27 -4.58 -28.05
N PRO A 230 9.95 -4.75 -26.90
CA PRO A 230 11.31 -4.28 -26.70
C PRO A 230 12.27 -4.85 -27.76
N ASP A 231 12.93 -3.96 -28.50
CA ASP A 231 13.94 -4.37 -29.48
C ASP A 231 15.26 -4.70 -28.77
N ARG A 232 15.59 -6.00 -28.69
CA ARG A 232 16.83 -6.49 -28.06
C ARG A 232 18.10 -5.76 -28.52
N SER A 233 18.15 -5.26 -29.76
CA SER A 233 19.33 -4.58 -30.28
C SER A 233 19.59 -3.21 -29.63
N LYS A 234 18.58 -2.63 -28.96
CA LYS A 234 18.67 -1.34 -28.26
C LYS A 234 19.21 -1.47 -26.83
N PHE A 235 19.38 -2.70 -26.35
CA PHE A 235 19.79 -2.98 -24.98
C PHE A 235 21.23 -3.50 -24.95
N HIS A 236 22.07 -2.81 -24.18
CA HIS A 236 23.42 -3.28 -23.88
C HIS A 236 23.46 -4.18 -22.64
N ASP A 237 22.44 -4.08 -21.80
CA ASP A 237 22.29 -4.80 -20.55
C ASP A 237 21.18 -5.85 -20.67
N GLU A 238 21.53 -7.12 -20.49
CA GLU A 238 20.63 -8.26 -20.68
C GLU A 238 19.54 -8.35 -19.59
N PRO A 239 19.86 -8.22 -18.29
CA PRO A 239 18.87 -8.06 -17.23
C PRO A 239 17.79 -7.01 -17.53
N TYR A 240 18.19 -5.79 -17.92
CA TYR A 240 17.25 -4.70 -18.20
C TYR A 240 16.34 -5.00 -19.41
N TYR A 241 16.87 -5.70 -20.43
CA TYR A 241 16.04 -6.16 -21.54
C TYR A 241 14.94 -7.12 -21.07
N TRP A 242 15.25 -8.07 -20.19
CA TRP A 242 14.27 -9.03 -19.70
C TRP A 242 13.19 -8.39 -18.83
N GLU A 243 13.56 -7.40 -18.03
CA GLU A 243 12.59 -6.57 -17.29
C GLU A 243 11.61 -5.87 -18.24
N LYS A 244 12.10 -5.21 -19.29
CA LYS A 244 11.24 -4.57 -20.30
C LYS A 244 10.40 -5.56 -21.08
N MET A 245 10.92 -6.76 -21.35
CA MET A 245 10.13 -7.83 -21.96
C MET A 245 9.00 -8.30 -21.05
N GLU A 246 9.24 -8.46 -19.75
CA GLU A 246 8.21 -8.81 -18.77
C GLU A 246 7.13 -7.73 -18.71
N GLU A 247 7.51 -6.45 -18.62
CA GLU A 247 6.55 -5.33 -18.64
C GLU A 247 5.68 -5.32 -19.91
N TYR A 248 6.28 -5.60 -21.09
CA TYR A 248 5.54 -5.75 -22.34
C TYR A 248 4.56 -6.92 -22.31
N GLU A 249 4.99 -8.09 -21.83
CA GLU A 249 4.13 -9.27 -21.71
C GLU A 249 2.94 -9.03 -20.76
N LEU A 250 3.17 -8.34 -19.63
CA LEU A 250 2.12 -7.91 -18.72
C LEU A 250 1.16 -6.90 -19.36
N ALA A 251 1.67 -5.96 -20.16
CA ALA A 251 0.83 -5.03 -20.93
C ALA A 251 -0.06 -5.76 -21.95
N GLN A 252 0.44 -6.79 -22.64
CA GLN A 252 -0.39 -7.62 -23.52
C GLN A 252 -1.44 -8.43 -22.73
N LEU A 253 -1.06 -8.97 -21.58
CA LEU A 253 -1.97 -9.70 -20.70
C LEU A 253 -3.10 -8.81 -20.17
N ARG A 254 -2.82 -7.54 -19.83
CA ARG A 254 -3.84 -6.56 -19.43
C ARG A 254 -4.87 -6.31 -20.54
N LYS A 255 -4.45 -6.27 -21.81
CA LYS A 255 -5.39 -6.14 -22.95
C LYS A 255 -6.35 -7.33 -23.00
N VAL A 256 -5.85 -8.54 -22.83
CA VAL A 256 -6.67 -9.76 -22.78
C VAL A 256 -7.59 -9.75 -21.57
N PHE A 257 -7.07 -9.43 -20.39
CA PHE A 257 -7.82 -9.34 -19.14
C PHE A 257 -8.97 -8.34 -19.27
N ARG A 258 -8.68 -7.11 -19.74
CA ARG A 258 -9.70 -6.07 -19.93
C ARG A 258 -10.76 -6.50 -20.94
N ALA A 259 -10.37 -7.11 -22.06
CA ALA A 259 -11.32 -7.62 -23.05
C ALA A 259 -12.23 -8.72 -22.47
N GLU A 260 -11.69 -9.60 -21.62
CA GLU A 260 -12.45 -10.64 -20.97
C GLU A 260 -13.37 -10.09 -19.86
N MET A 261 -12.89 -9.14 -19.06
CA MET A 261 -13.72 -8.41 -18.08
C MET A 261 -14.85 -7.63 -18.76
N GLN A 262 -14.59 -6.98 -19.90
CA GLN A 262 -15.62 -6.31 -20.68
C GLN A 262 -16.71 -7.28 -21.18
N ARG A 263 -16.32 -8.53 -21.47
CA ARG A 263 -17.22 -9.58 -21.94
C ARG A 263 -18.03 -10.22 -20.81
N LEU A 264 -17.40 -10.44 -19.65
CA LEU A 264 -17.99 -11.12 -18.50
C LEU A 264 -18.77 -10.16 -17.61
N GLU A 265 -18.17 -9.02 -17.25
CA GLU A 265 -18.67 -8.06 -16.26
C GLU A 265 -18.46 -6.61 -16.76
N PRO A 266 -19.24 -6.14 -17.75
CA PRO A 266 -19.06 -4.80 -18.34
C PRO A 266 -19.17 -3.66 -17.32
N ALA A 267 -20.02 -3.82 -16.29
CA ALA A 267 -20.16 -2.83 -15.22
C ALA A 267 -18.86 -2.64 -14.42
N TRP A 268 -18.05 -3.69 -14.27
CA TRP A 268 -16.73 -3.58 -13.64
C TRP A 268 -15.80 -2.68 -14.45
N VAL A 269 -15.83 -2.80 -15.78
CA VAL A 269 -15.02 -1.96 -16.68
C VAL A 269 -15.49 -0.52 -16.67
N GLU A 270 -16.81 -0.29 -16.60
CA GLU A 270 -17.39 1.05 -16.43
C GLU A 270 -16.90 1.73 -15.15
N VAL A 271 -16.87 1.00 -14.02
CA VAL A 271 -16.31 1.54 -12.76
C VAL A 271 -14.82 1.82 -12.90
N MET A 272 -14.04 0.86 -13.43
CA MET A 272 -12.60 1.02 -13.66
C MET A 272 -12.25 2.25 -14.49
N GLN A 273 -13.03 2.54 -15.53
CA GLN A 273 -12.76 3.64 -16.48
C GLN A 273 -13.42 4.96 -16.09
N SER A 274 -14.13 5.01 -14.96
CA SER A 274 -14.80 6.24 -14.53
C SER A 274 -13.81 7.23 -13.91
N GLU A 275 -13.95 8.51 -14.26
CA GLU A 275 -13.17 9.61 -13.67
C GLU A 275 -13.34 9.67 -12.14
N GLU A 276 -14.50 9.26 -11.62
CA GLU A 276 -14.75 9.20 -10.18
C GLU A 276 -13.88 8.15 -9.50
N SER A 277 -13.79 6.93 -10.06
CA SER A 277 -12.90 5.88 -9.52
C SER A 277 -11.44 6.29 -9.61
N GLU A 278 -11.01 6.85 -10.75
CA GLU A 278 -9.63 7.33 -10.93
C GLU A 278 -9.27 8.37 -9.87
N ARG A 279 -10.13 9.37 -9.63
CA ARG A 279 -9.91 10.37 -8.57
C ARG A 279 -9.82 9.74 -7.18
N LYS A 280 -10.67 8.76 -6.87
CA LYS A 280 -10.64 8.07 -5.57
C LYS A 280 -9.40 7.18 -5.41
N LEU A 281 -8.89 6.59 -6.50
CA LEU A 281 -7.64 5.84 -6.53
C LEU A 281 -6.41 6.74 -6.41
N ASP A 282 -6.42 7.93 -7.02
CA ASP A 282 -5.38 8.94 -6.81
C ASP A 282 -5.28 9.30 -5.32
N PHE A 283 -6.42 9.55 -4.65
CA PHE A 283 -6.48 9.81 -3.21
C PHE A 283 -5.84 8.67 -2.40
N ASP A 284 -6.18 7.42 -2.73
CA ASP A 284 -5.62 6.24 -2.08
C ASP A 284 -4.11 6.09 -2.33
N THR A 285 -3.66 6.42 -3.53
CA THR A 285 -2.25 6.39 -3.91
C THR A 285 -1.45 7.42 -3.12
N VAL A 286 -1.97 8.64 -2.90
CA VAL A 286 -1.34 9.62 -2.01
C VAL A 286 -1.22 9.05 -0.60
N LEU A 287 -2.30 8.48 -0.07
CA LEU A 287 -2.30 7.90 1.28
C LEU A 287 -1.28 6.76 1.42
N THR A 288 -1.18 5.89 0.44
CA THR A 288 -0.25 4.75 0.45
C THR A 288 1.21 5.21 0.29
N LYS A 289 1.46 6.25 -0.50
CA LYS A 289 2.81 6.75 -0.80
C LYS A 289 3.27 7.89 0.11
N CYS A 290 2.44 8.40 1.03
CA CYS A 290 2.78 9.59 1.81
C CYS A 290 4.05 9.43 2.67
N PHE A 291 4.39 8.21 3.07
CA PHE A 291 5.60 7.88 3.83
C PHE A 291 6.84 7.63 2.97
N ASN A 292 6.73 7.71 1.63
CA ASN A 292 7.87 7.53 0.74
C ASN A 292 8.50 8.91 0.42
N PRO A 293 9.70 9.22 0.94
CA PRO A 293 10.35 10.52 0.73
C PRO A 293 10.55 10.89 -0.74
N LEU A 294 10.74 9.89 -1.61
CA LEU A 294 10.94 10.09 -3.05
C LEU A 294 9.67 10.59 -3.75
N SER A 295 8.49 10.34 -3.16
CA SER A 295 7.20 10.76 -3.73
C SER A 295 6.73 12.13 -3.21
N THR A 296 7.27 12.60 -2.08
CA THR A 296 6.75 13.76 -1.33
C THR A 296 6.56 15.02 -2.16
N ALA A 297 7.54 15.38 -2.99
CA ALA A 297 7.46 16.58 -3.82
C ALA A 297 6.32 16.50 -4.86
N GLY A 298 6.13 15.33 -5.48
CA GLY A 298 5.05 15.08 -6.43
C GLY A 298 3.68 15.08 -5.78
N LEU A 299 3.56 14.46 -4.60
CA LEU A 299 2.31 14.43 -3.82
C LEU A 299 1.88 15.84 -3.39
N MET A 300 2.81 16.65 -2.89
CA MET A 300 2.52 18.02 -2.45
C MET A 300 2.11 18.92 -3.61
N ALA A 301 2.81 18.85 -4.74
CA ALA A 301 2.44 19.61 -5.93
C ALA A 301 1.04 19.23 -6.44
N TRP A 302 0.69 17.94 -6.44
CA TRP A 302 -0.65 17.47 -6.78
C TRP A 302 -1.71 18.00 -5.80
N LEU A 303 -1.45 17.97 -4.49
CA LEU A 303 -2.37 18.50 -3.48
C LEU A 303 -2.56 20.01 -3.57
N ASP A 304 -1.50 20.77 -3.86
CA ASP A 304 -1.59 22.23 -4.00
C ASP A 304 -2.40 22.62 -5.25
N ASP A 305 -2.25 21.89 -6.35
CA ASP A 305 -3.08 22.08 -7.55
C ASP A 305 -4.55 21.78 -7.27
N LEU A 306 -4.83 20.73 -6.49
CA LEU A 306 -6.17 20.37 -6.04
C LEU A 306 -6.84 21.50 -5.24
N GLU A 307 -6.10 22.08 -4.29
CA GLU A 307 -6.57 23.18 -3.44
C GLU A 307 -6.78 24.48 -4.23
N SER A 308 -5.96 24.70 -5.27
CA SER A 308 -6.08 25.85 -6.15
C SER A 308 -7.29 25.77 -7.10
N GLY A 309 -7.88 24.59 -7.25
CA GLY A 309 -9.01 24.35 -8.14
C GLY A 309 -8.63 24.37 -9.61
N ASP A 310 -7.40 23.99 -9.95
CA ASP A 310 -6.94 23.96 -11.35
C ASP A 310 -7.75 22.92 -12.15
N ALA A 311 -8.41 23.39 -13.20
CA ALA A 311 -9.26 22.58 -14.07
C ALA A 311 -8.47 21.70 -15.06
N GLY A 312 -7.14 21.86 -15.11
CA GLY A 312 -6.22 21.04 -15.92
C GLY A 312 -5.44 20.00 -15.12
N MET A 313 -5.95 19.59 -13.95
CA MET A 313 -5.25 18.68 -13.05
C MET A 313 -4.91 17.34 -13.74
N MET A 314 -3.62 17.10 -13.97
CA MET A 314 -3.11 15.78 -14.37
C MET A 314 -3.34 14.77 -13.24
N SER A 315 -3.64 13.51 -13.59
CA SER A 315 -3.77 12.43 -12.60
C SER A 315 -2.45 12.25 -11.84
N LEU A 316 -2.54 11.70 -10.64
CA LEU A 316 -1.34 11.52 -9.81
C LEU A 316 -0.35 10.55 -10.48
N GLU A 317 -0.87 9.51 -11.14
CA GLU A 317 -0.07 8.52 -11.88
C GLU A 317 0.84 9.20 -12.93
N GLN A 318 0.30 10.14 -13.70
CA GLN A 318 1.08 10.87 -14.71
C GLN A 318 2.20 11.72 -14.09
N ARG A 319 1.97 12.28 -12.90
CA ARG A 319 2.98 13.11 -12.21
C ARG A 319 4.09 12.28 -11.60
N LEU A 320 3.76 11.11 -11.05
CA LEU A 320 4.75 10.21 -10.46
C LEU A 320 5.62 9.54 -11.53
N ALA A 321 5.14 9.42 -12.78
CA ALA A 321 5.93 8.93 -13.90
C ALA A 321 6.99 9.94 -14.40
N ASP A 322 6.84 11.23 -14.07
CA ASP A 322 7.72 12.32 -14.50
C ASP A 322 8.85 12.66 -13.50
N ILE A 323 8.90 11.97 -12.34
CA ILE A 323 9.88 12.16 -11.25
C ILE A 323 10.94 11.05 -11.29
#